data_AF-A0A842V0G3-F1
#
_entry.id   AF-A0A842V0G3-F1
#
_cell.length_a   1.000
_cell.length_b   1.000
_cell.length_c   1.000
_cell.angle_alpha   90.00
_cell.angle_beta   90.00
_cell.angle_gamma   90.00
#
_symmetry.space_group_name_H-M   'P 1'
#
loop_
_entity.id
_entity.type
_entity.pdbx_description
1 polymer ?
#
loop_
_entity_poly.entity_id
_entity_poly.type
_entity_poly.pdbx_seq_one_letter_code
_entity_poly.pdbx_strand_id
1 'polypeptide(L)' 'MKVAALVSGGKDSILALHKASEKHEVACLVTAVSSNPDSYMFHTDAVDLVKLQAE' A
#
# COMPACT_ATOMS: atom_id res chain seq x y z
N MET A 1 -0.60 -2.34 -18.51
CA MET A 1 -1.13 -0.99 -18.24
C MET A 1 -0.33 -0.38 -17.09
N LYS A 2 -0.27 0.94 -16.97
CA LYS A 2 0.30 1.61 -15.80
C LYS A 2 -0.74 1.62 -14.68
N VAL A 3 -0.35 1.20 -13.49
CA VAL A 3 -1.24 1.11 -12.33
C VAL A 3 -0.59 1.76 -11.10
N ALA A 4 -1.44 2.25 -10.19
CA ALA A 4 -1.06 2.62 -8.85
C ALA A 4 -1.44 1.49 -7.88
N ALA A 5 -0.55 1.11 -6.98
CA ALA A 5 -0.81 0.07 -5.98
C ALA A 5 -1.13 0.71 -4.62
N LEU A 6 -2.28 0.37 -4.03
CA LEU A 6 -2.61 0.78 -2.67
C LEU A 6 -1.85 -0.09 -1.67
N VAL A 7 -0.89 0.50 -0.94
CA VAL A 7 -0.01 -0.17 0.01
C VAL A 7 -0.24 0.40 1.40
N SER A 8 -0.49 -0.49 2.36
CA SER A 8 -0.65 -0.16 3.78
C SER A 8 0.52 -0.64 4.64
N GLY A 9 1.44 -1.39 4.03
CA GLY A 9 2.59 -2.01 4.68
C GLY A 9 2.32 -3.38 5.31
N GLY A 10 1.05 -3.76 5.44
CA GLY A 10 0.65 -5.11 5.80
C GLY A 10 0.96 -6.12 4.68
N LYS A 11 1.17 -7.38 5.07
CA LYS A 11 1.53 -8.52 4.19
C LYS A 11 0.64 -8.63 2.95
N ASP A 12 -0.66 -8.39 3.11
CA ASP A 12 -1.65 -8.61 2.06
C ASP A 12 -1.52 -7.53 0.96
N SER A 13 -1.24 -6.29 1.35
CA SER A 13 -0.99 -5.21 0.39
C SER A 13 0.35 -5.36 -0.34
N ILE A 14 1.37 -5.90 0.31
CA ILE A 14 2.67 -6.22 -0.34
C ILE A 14 2.52 -7.40 -1.30
N LEU A 15 1.76 -8.43 -0.93
CA LEU A 15 1.48 -9.55 -1.85
C LEU A 15 0.65 -9.08 -3.06
N ALA A 16 -0.30 -8.17 -2.86
CA ALA A 16 -1.06 -7.57 -3.95
C ALA A 16 -0.16 -6.76 -4.89
N LEU A 17 0.77 -5.95 -4.34
CA LEU A 17 1.78 -5.23 -5.09
C LEU A 17 2.64 -6.20 -5.93
N HIS A 18 3.17 -7.26 -5.31
CA HIS A 18 3.98 -8.26 -6.01
C HIS A 18 3.22 -8.86 -7.19
N LYS A 19 1.99 -9.36 -6.97
CA LYS A 19 1.14 -9.92 -8.03
C LYS A 19 0.79 -8.92 -9.14
N ALA A 20 0.62 -7.64 -8.79
CA ALA A 20 0.37 -6.58 -9.76
C ALA A 20 1.62 -6.30 -10.62
N SER A 21 2.82 -6.30 -10.01
CA SER A 21 4.09 -6.07 -10.70
C SER A 21 4.43 -7.15 -11.73
N GLU A 22 3.95 -8.39 -11.53
CA GLU A 22 4.13 -9.48 -12.50
C GLU A 22 3.31 -9.29 -13.79
N LYS A 23 2.27 -8.44 -13.77
CA LYS A 23 1.31 -8.29 -14.87
C LYS A 23 1.23 -6.86 -15.43
N HIS A 24 1.62 -5.88 -14.64
CA HIS A 24 1.43 -4.45 -14.92
C HIS A 24 2.66 -3.65 -14.49
N GLU A 25 2.84 -2.49 -15.13
CA GLU A 25 3.84 -1.52 -14.67
C GLU A 25 3.26 -0.79 -13.46
N VAL A 26 3.78 -1.08 -12.27
CA VAL A 26 3.42 -0.35 -11.05
C VAL A 26 4.16 0.98 -11.07
N ALA A 27 3.45 2.05 -11.43
CA ALA A 27 4.04 3.38 -11.62
C ALA A 27 4.19 4.15 -10.30
N CYS A 28 3.38 3.81 -9.29
CA CYS A 28 3.49 4.39 -7.95
C CYS A 28 2.84 3.51 -6.88
N LEU A 29 3.31 3.70 -5.65
CA LEU A 29 2.68 3.19 -4.43
C LEU A 29 1.87 4.31 -3.80
N VAL A 30 0.66 4.00 -3.32
CA VAL A 30 -0.25 4.94 -2.68
C VAL A 30 -0.60 4.41 -1.31
N THR A 31 -0.51 5.27 -0.30
CA THR A 31 -0.88 4.91 1.08
C THR A 31 -1.92 5.89 1.59
N ALA A 32 -3.04 5.35 2.09
CA ALA A 32 -4.06 6.16 2.74
C ALA A 32 -3.76 6.25 4.24
N VAL A 33 -3.55 7.46 4.74
CA VAL A 33 -3.38 7.75 6.17
C VAL A 33 -4.70 8.29 6.70
N SER A 34 -5.44 7.46 7.44
CA SER A 34 -6.72 7.84 8.04
C SER A 34 -6.50 8.72 9.27
N SER A 35 -7.29 9.80 9.40
CA SER A 35 -7.35 10.59 10.64
C SER A 35 -8.15 9.90 11.75
N ASN A 36 -8.98 8.90 11.41
CA ASN A 36 -9.65 8.04 12.37
C ASN A 36 -8.73 6.83 12.68
N PRO A 37 -8.19 6.69 13.90
CA PRO A 37 -7.32 5.58 14.27
C PRO A 37 -8.04 4.23 14.25
N ASP A 38 -9.35 4.19 14.54
CA ASP A 38 -10.19 2.99 14.54
C ASP A 38 -10.94 2.82 13.21
N SER A 39 -10.27 3.18 12.12
CA SER A 39 -10.84 3.07 10.78
C SER A 39 -11.09 1.61 10.41
N TYR A 40 -12.33 1.29 10.03
CA TYR A 40 -12.69 -0.01 9.48
C TYR A 40 -12.23 -0.22 8.02
N MET A 41 -11.88 0.86 7.32
CA MET A 41 -11.60 0.83 5.87
C MET A 41 -10.11 0.80 5.56
N PHE A 42 -9.34 1.69 6.20
CA PHE A 42 -7.90 1.82 6.02
C PHE A 42 -7.17 1.33 7.25
N HIS A 43 -6.06 0.62 7.00
CA HIS A 43 -5.11 0.22 8.03
C HIS A 43 -4.39 1.45 8.59
N THR A 44 -4.30 1.53 9.91
CA THR A 44 -3.74 2.68 10.63
C THR A 44 -2.46 2.32 11.39
N ASP A 45 -2.32 1.07 11.83
CA ASP A 45 -1.13 0.61 12.55
C ASP A 45 0.13 0.74 11.68
N ALA A 46 1.17 1.35 12.25
CA ALA A 46 2.49 1.47 11.62
C ALA A 46 2.50 2.04 10.17
N VAL A 47 1.43 2.71 9.75
CA VAL A 47 1.26 3.19 8.36
C VAL A 47 2.35 4.17 7.93
N ASP A 48 2.94 4.90 8.87
CA ASP A 48 4.07 5.81 8.60
C ASP A 48 5.36 5.06 8.18
N LEU A 49 5.50 3.78 8.55
CA LEU A 49 6.66 2.96 8.17
C LEU A 49 6.61 2.51 6.72
N VAL A 50 5.48 2.66 6.02
CA VAL A 50 5.37 2.32 4.59
C VAL A 50 6.39 3.08 3.74
N LYS A 51 6.79 4.29 4.17
CA LYS A 51 7.85 5.05 3.52
C LYS A 51 9.16 4.25 3.39
N LEU A 52 9.55 3.49 4.42
CA LEU A 52 10.74 2.65 4.40
C LEU A 52 10.62 1.47 3.44
N GLN A 53 9.41 0.98 3.18
CA GLN A 53 9.16 -0.09 2.22
C GLN A 53 9.11 0.42 0.77
N ALA A 54 8.97 1.73 0.59
CA ALA A 54 8.89 2.39 -0.70
C ALA A 54 10.23 3.00 -1.16
N GLU A 55 11.24 3.02 -0.30
CA GLU A 55 12.65 3.32 -0.62
C GLU A 55 13.29 2.18 -1.43
#